data_AF-A0A931BQ88-F1
#
_entry.id   AF-A0A931BQ88-F1
#
_cell.length_a   1.000
_cell.length_b   1.000
_cell.length_c   1.000
_cell.angle_alpha   90.00
_cell.angle_beta   90.00
_cell.angle_gamma   90.00
#
_symmetry.space_group_name_H-M   'P 1'
#
loop_
_entity.id
_entity.type
_entity.pdbx_description
1 polymer ?
#
loop_
_entity_poly.entity_id
_entity_poly.type
_entity_poly.pdbx_seq_one_letter_code
_entity_poly.pdbx_strand_id
1 'polypeptide(L)'
;MDLLNRDACYRVLQTRDPRFDGRLFVGVTSTGIYCRPVCPAQTPKLENCRFFASAAAAQETGLRPCLRCRPETAPDFGSWRGTSNTVSRALALIADGALDGGEAGVEALAERLGLGERQLRRLFKQHLGASPIAVAQTRRVLFAKQLIHETRMPMAEVALAAGFGSVRRFNETFHALFRRPPSELRRKTATDLSAHSEAGVTLRLRYRPPYDWAAILAYLEARAIDGVEEVADDIYRRAVSHDGQHGTVEVRHDPEHDSLSVTIHFPCVRALPAILARVRRVFDVGADIETIGTHLSRDPFLAQLVAQRPGLRAPGGWDGFELAVRAILGQQVTVVAARRLAGQLVALCGETLSDKERIHAALSRTFPSPERVAAADLSTLGMPGARRAALTALAEAALADRDLFRPFGTIEEAITRLRSIRGIGEWTAQYIALRVLRETDAFPASDIGLLRGAAIDTGNRPTPADLLQRAEPWRPWRAYAAQHLWAADPGMKPNARELQNG
;
A
#
# COMPACT_ATOMS: atom_id res chain seq x y z
N MET A 1 9.56 -11.32 -19.21
CA MET A 1 8.77 -10.29 -19.90
C MET A 1 9.41 -10.12 -21.26
N ASP A 2 8.73 -10.46 -22.36
CA ASP A 2 9.07 -9.74 -23.59
C ASP A 2 8.59 -8.33 -23.32
N LEU A 3 9.55 -7.44 -23.03
CA LEU A 3 9.30 -6.01 -23.13
C LEU A 3 8.55 -5.81 -24.44
N LEU A 4 7.46 -5.03 -24.43
CA LEU A 4 6.81 -4.57 -25.66
C LEU A 4 7.89 -4.31 -26.70
N ASN A 5 7.70 -4.80 -27.94
CA ASN A 5 8.68 -4.61 -29.00
C ASN A 5 9.16 -3.15 -28.97
N ARG A 6 10.47 -2.94 -29.15
CA ARG A 6 11.18 -1.67 -29.03
C ARG A 6 10.42 -0.51 -29.71
N ASP A 7 9.79 -0.74 -30.85
CA ASP A 7 8.98 0.26 -31.55
C ASP A 7 7.71 0.66 -30.80
N ALA A 8 7.04 -0.28 -30.16
CA ALA A 8 5.87 0.01 -29.33
C ALA A 8 6.27 0.82 -28.09
N CYS A 9 7.37 0.47 -27.43
CA CYS A 9 7.91 1.27 -26.34
C CYS A 9 8.29 2.69 -26.78
N TYR A 10 8.81 2.84 -28.01
CA TYR A 10 9.13 4.16 -28.56
C TYR A 10 7.89 4.99 -28.86
N ARG A 11 6.83 4.39 -29.40
CA ARG A 11 5.54 5.07 -29.59
C ARG A 11 4.95 5.57 -28.27
N VAL A 12 5.04 4.76 -27.21
CA VAL A 12 4.65 5.18 -25.85
C VAL A 12 5.43 6.42 -25.41
N LEU A 13 6.74 6.45 -25.66
CA LEU A 13 7.58 7.60 -25.33
C LEU A 13 7.24 8.84 -26.18
N GLN A 14 6.97 8.67 -27.48
CA GLN A 14 6.60 9.77 -28.38
C GLN A 14 5.26 10.39 -28.00
N THR A 15 4.29 9.56 -27.63
CA THR A 15 2.93 9.99 -27.23
C THR A 15 2.86 10.44 -25.77
N ARG A 16 3.87 10.13 -24.96
CA ARG A 16 3.91 10.41 -23.51
C ARG A 16 2.71 9.82 -22.78
N ASP A 17 2.32 8.61 -23.16
CA ASP A 17 1.11 7.96 -22.66
C ASP A 17 1.19 7.69 -21.13
N PRO A 18 0.33 8.32 -20.31
CA PRO A 18 0.37 8.18 -18.85
C PRO A 18 0.01 6.78 -18.37
N ARG A 19 -0.66 5.96 -19.18
CA ARG A 19 -1.00 4.57 -18.84
C ARG A 19 0.24 3.69 -18.67
N PHE A 20 1.35 4.06 -19.30
CA PHE A 20 2.62 3.35 -19.19
C PHE A 20 3.55 3.92 -18.11
N ASP A 21 3.12 4.96 -17.41
CA ASP A 21 3.93 5.58 -16.37
C ASP A 21 4.18 4.62 -15.20
N GLY A 22 5.44 4.46 -14.84
CA GLY A 22 5.90 3.43 -13.90
C GLY A 22 5.86 1.98 -14.41
N ARG A 23 5.24 1.69 -15.57
CA ARG A 23 5.27 0.36 -16.23
C ARG A 23 6.49 0.19 -17.14
N LEU A 24 7.05 1.29 -17.60
CA LEU A 24 8.18 1.35 -18.53
C LEU A 24 9.13 2.46 -18.07
N PHE A 25 10.44 2.25 -18.26
CA PHE A 25 11.46 3.28 -18.13
C PHE A 25 12.31 3.32 -19.39
N VAL A 26 12.70 4.52 -19.83
CA VAL A 26 13.57 4.70 -20.99
C VAL A 26 14.94 5.18 -20.54
N GLY A 27 15.99 4.41 -20.84
CA GLY A 27 17.37 4.85 -20.75
C GLY A 27 17.82 5.53 -22.03
N VAL A 28 18.41 6.70 -21.89
CA VAL A 28 18.97 7.50 -22.97
C VAL A 28 20.49 7.34 -22.94
N THR A 29 21.01 6.50 -23.84
CA THR A 29 22.43 6.08 -23.83
C THR A 29 23.39 7.25 -24.04
N SER A 30 22.99 8.24 -24.84
CA SER A 30 23.81 9.43 -25.11
C SER A 30 24.01 10.34 -23.90
N THR A 31 23.11 10.29 -22.91
CA THR A 31 23.18 11.15 -21.70
C THR A 31 23.45 10.38 -20.41
N GLY A 32 23.34 9.05 -20.44
CA GLY A 32 23.44 8.19 -19.26
C GLY A 32 22.25 8.36 -18.30
N ILE A 33 21.09 8.83 -18.77
CA ILE A 33 19.91 9.13 -17.93
C ILE A 33 18.79 8.14 -18.22
N TYR A 34 18.07 7.68 -17.21
CA TYR A 34 16.77 7.04 -17.40
C TYR A 34 15.60 7.92 -16.97
N CYS A 35 14.53 7.86 -17.76
CA CYS A 35 13.33 8.68 -17.65
C CYS A 35 12.07 7.82 -17.54
N ARG A 36 11.00 8.43 -17.05
CA ARG A 36 9.62 7.97 -17.22
C ARG A 36 9.16 8.20 -18.67
N PRO A 37 8.18 7.46 -19.19
CA PRO A 37 7.65 7.65 -20.55
C PRO A 37 6.93 8.99 -20.71
N VAL A 38 6.45 9.57 -19.62
CA VAL A 38 5.78 10.89 -19.56
C VAL A 38 6.75 12.07 -19.43
N CYS A 39 8.05 11.86 -19.69
CA CYS A 39 9.04 12.92 -19.51
C CYS A 39 8.79 14.11 -20.45
N PRO A 40 8.73 15.36 -19.95
CA PRO A 40 8.50 16.53 -20.80
C PRO A 40 9.74 16.96 -21.57
N ALA A 41 10.88 16.29 -21.39
CA ALA A 41 12.08 16.54 -22.18
C ALA A 41 11.82 16.23 -23.67
N GLN A 42 12.70 16.74 -24.54
CA GLN A 42 12.69 16.39 -25.95
C GLN A 42 12.86 14.87 -26.10
N THR A 43 12.02 14.25 -26.92
CA THR A 43 12.06 12.81 -27.15
C THR A 43 13.37 12.44 -27.86
N PRO A 44 14.22 11.59 -27.27
CA PRO A 44 15.47 11.15 -27.91
C PRO A 44 15.19 10.32 -29.16
N LYS A 45 16.18 10.21 -30.05
CA LYS A 45 16.13 9.28 -31.19
C LYS A 45 16.05 7.83 -30.70
N LEU A 46 15.31 6.98 -31.41
CA LEU A 46 15.12 5.56 -31.07
C LEU A 46 16.45 4.79 -30.90
N GLU A 47 17.45 5.09 -31.73
CA GLU A 47 18.79 4.50 -31.66
C GLU A 47 19.48 4.72 -30.30
N ASN A 48 19.17 5.84 -29.63
CA ASN A 48 19.70 6.21 -28.31
C ASN A 48 18.81 5.73 -27.16
N CYS A 49 17.73 5.00 -27.44
CA CYS A 49 16.78 4.53 -26.44
C CYS A 49 17.03 3.05 -26.11
N ARG A 50 17.13 2.76 -24.81
CA ARG A 50 16.97 1.42 -24.22
C ARG A 50 15.75 1.42 -23.31
N PHE A 51 15.01 0.32 -23.26
CA PHE A 51 13.77 0.23 -22.51
C PHE A 51 13.91 -0.79 -21.37
N PHE A 52 13.34 -0.45 -20.21
CA PHE A 52 13.49 -1.20 -18.98
C PHE A 52 12.13 -1.39 -18.31
N ALA A 53 11.94 -2.58 -17.71
CA ALA A 53 10.75 -2.92 -16.95
C ALA A 53 10.67 -2.22 -15.58
N SER A 54 11.81 -1.74 -15.06
CA SER A 54 11.87 -1.06 -13.77
C SER A 54 13.00 -0.03 -13.73
N ALA A 55 12.88 0.93 -12.80
CA ALA A 55 13.94 1.88 -12.49
C ALA A 55 15.23 1.16 -12.02
N ALA A 56 15.08 0.08 -11.25
CA ALA A 56 16.21 -0.71 -10.78
C ALA A 56 16.98 -1.37 -11.94
N ALA A 57 16.26 -1.91 -12.94
CA ALA A 57 16.89 -2.47 -14.14
C ALA A 57 17.65 -1.42 -14.95
N ALA A 58 17.08 -0.21 -15.08
CA ALA A 58 17.78 0.90 -15.73
C ALA A 58 19.04 1.29 -14.95
N GLN A 59 18.95 1.41 -13.63
CA GLN A 59 20.07 1.82 -12.77
C GLN A 59 21.19 0.78 -12.69
N GLU A 60 20.88 -0.53 -12.73
CA GLU A 60 21.90 -1.60 -12.82
C GLU A 60 22.76 -1.46 -14.08
N THR A 61 22.27 -0.82 -15.15
CA THR A 61 23.07 -0.55 -16.36
C THR A 61 23.92 0.71 -16.26
N GLY A 62 24.01 1.34 -15.08
CA GLY A 62 24.80 2.55 -14.85
C GLY A 62 24.07 3.85 -15.22
N LEU A 63 22.79 3.79 -15.56
CA LEU A 63 21.99 4.97 -15.86
C LEU A 63 21.54 5.68 -14.57
N ARG A 64 21.60 7.00 -14.55
CA ARG A 64 21.11 7.81 -13.41
C ARG A 64 19.67 8.26 -13.61
N PRO A 65 18.87 8.44 -12.53
CA PRO A 65 17.50 8.92 -12.65
C PRO A 65 17.46 10.36 -13.15
N CYS A 66 16.50 10.63 -14.04
CA CYS A 66 16.25 11.97 -14.57
C CYS A 66 15.85 12.97 -13.47
N LEU A 67 16.42 14.18 -13.55
CA LEU A 67 16.08 15.28 -12.63
C LEU A 67 14.77 15.99 -13.05
N ARG A 68 14.36 15.85 -14.31
CA ARG A 68 13.21 16.55 -14.90
C ARG A 68 11.90 15.82 -14.65
N CYS A 69 11.78 14.57 -15.13
CA CYS A 69 10.55 13.78 -14.95
C CYS A 69 10.44 13.09 -13.59
N ARG A 70 11.50 13.15 -12.77
CA ARG A 70 11.53 12.58 -11.41
C ARG A 70 11.05 11.11 -11.36
N PRO A 71 11.88 10.14 -11.82
CA PRO A 71 11.52 8.72 -11.77
C PRO A 71 11.11 8.19 -10.38
N GLU A 72 11.57 8.84 -9.30
CA GLU A 72 11.18 8.56 -7.92
C GLU A 72 9.69 8.81 -7.62
N THR A 73 9.02 9.62 -8.44
CA THR A 73 7.58 9.90 -8.28
C THR A 73 6.71 9.07 -9.22
N ALA A 74 7.29 8.15 -9.99
CA ALA A 74 6.49 7.26 -10.82
C ALA A 74 5.48 6.50 -9.93
N PRO A 75 4.21 6.33 -10.37
CA PRO A 75 3.25 5.49 -9.67
C PRO A 75 3.87 4.11 -9.44
N ASP A 76 3.65 3.55 -8.25
CA ASP A 76 4.17 2.23 -7.93
C ASP A 76 3.71 1.23 -8.99
N PHE A 77 4.57 0.26 -9.28
CA PHE A 77 4.19 -0.84 -10.13
C PHE A 77 3.25 -1.76 -9.33
N GLY A 78 1.95 -1.57 -9.48
CA GLY A 78 0.94 -2.47 -8.96
C GLY A 78 0.93 -3.76 -9.74
N SER A 79 1.16 -4.86 -9.02
CA SER A 79 0.59 -6.17 -9.31
C SER A 79 0.94 -6.76 -10.69
N TRP A 80 2.05 -7.51 -10.73
CA TRP A 80 2.46 -8.31 -11.88
C TRP A 80 1.48 -9.45 -12.14
N ARG A 81 0.63 -9.29 -13.17
CA ARG A 81 -0.15 -10.32 -13.91
C ARG A 81 -0.34 -11.68 -13.20
N GLY A 82 -0.88 -11.74 -11.99
CA GLY A 82 -1.29 -12.98 -11.32
C GLY A 82 -0.33 -14.18 -11.23
N THR A 83 0.93 -14.09 -11.66
CA THR A 83 1.80 -15.28 -11.84
C THR A 83 3.05 -15.27 -10.98
N SER A 84 3.43 -14.13 -10.39
CA SER A 84 4.41 -14.15 -9.30
C SER A 84 3.94 -13.28 -8.15
N ASN A 85 2.91 -13.77 -7.45
CA ASN A 85 2.51 -13.26 -6.14
C ASN A 85 3.75 -13.08 -5.24
N THR A 86 4.71 -14.00 -5.34
CA THR A 86 5.96 -13.95 -4.56
C THR A 86 6.81 -12.70 -4.78
N VAL A 87 6.97 -12.19 -6.02
CA VAL A 87 7.75 -10.95 -6.24
C VAL A 87 7.04 -9.74 -5.63
N SER A 88 5.71 -9.69 -5.72
CA SER A 88 4.91 -8.61 -5.12
C SER A 88 5.04 -8.63 -3.59
N ARG A 89 4.99 -9.81 -2.98
CA ARG A 89 5.20 -10.03 -1.54
C ARG A 89 6.63 -9.68 -1.11
N ALA A 90 7.63 -10.05 -1.91
CA ALA A 90 9.02 -9.64 -1.68
C ALA A 90 9.19 -8.12 -1.73
N LEU A 91 8.56 -7.44 -2.69
CA LEU A 91 8.60 -5.98 -2.81
C LEU A 91 7.92 -5.30 -1.62
N ALA A 92 6.84 -5.86 -1.08
CA ALA A 92 6.21 -5.38 0.15
C ALA A 92 7.16 -5.50 1.34
N LEU A 93 7.82 -6.65 1.51
CA LEU A 93 8.82 -6.86 2.56
C LEU A 93 10.03 -5.92 2.41
N ILE A 94 10.52 -5.70 1.19
CA ILE A 94 11.59 -4.71 0.92
C ILE A 94 11.10 -3.29 1.25
N ALA A 95 9.83 -2.95 1.00
CA ALA A 95 9.27 -1.66 1.38
C ALA A 95 9.21 -1.47 2.90
N ASP A 96 8.96 -2.57 3.63
CA ASP A 96 8.95 -2.64 5.09
C ASP A 96 10.37 -2.79 5.69
N GLY A 97 11.43 -2.67 4.87
CA GLY A 97 12.83 -2.64 5.32
C GLY A 97 13.51 -4.01 5.45
N ALA A 98 12.98 -5.09 4.87
CA ALA A 98 13.56 -6.44 5.00
C ALA A 98 15.01 -6.59 4.49
N LEU A 99 15.50 -5.66 3.66
CA LEU A 99 16.89 -5.63 3.18
C LEU A 99 17.72 -4.47 3.78
N ASP A 100 17.21 -3.82 4.82
CA ASP A 100 17.86 -2.72 5.54
C ASP A 100 18.41 -3.23 6.89
N GLY A 101 19.67 -2.95 7.21
CA GLY A 101 20.30 -3.34 8.49
C GLY A 101 21.35 -4.46 8.39
N GLY A 102 21.85 -4.92 9.54
CA GLY A 102 22.99 -5.85 9.66
C GLY A 102 22.66 -7.33 9.47
N GLU A 103 21.46 -7.76 9.85
CA GLU A 103 20.95 -9.14 9.65
C GLU A 103 20.21 -9.28 8.31
N ALA A 104 20.21 -8.23 7.49
CA ALA A 104 19.40 -8.15 6.29
C ALA A 104 20.10 -8.86 5.10
N GLY A 105 19.45 -9.88 4.54
CA GLY A 105 20.00 -10.70 3.48
C GLY A 105 18.96 -11.20 2.48
N VAL A 106 19.39 -11.48 1.26
CA VAL A 106 18.50 -12.04 0.22
C VAL A 106 18.06 -13.46 0.58
N GLU A 107 18.90 -14.20 1.31
CA GLU A 107 18.60 -15.53 1.85
C GLU A 107 17.42 -15.48 2.83
N ALA A 108 17.53 -14.68 3.90
CA ALA A 108 16.43 -14.50 4.87
C ALA A 108 15.13 -13.99 4.20
N LEU A 109 15.22 -13.09 3.22
CA LEU A 109 14.06 -12.64 2.45
C LEU A 109 13.43 -13.79 1.64
N ALA A 110 14.24 -14.67 1.06
CA ALA A 110 13.76 -15.81 0.27
C ALA A 110 13.10 -16.88 1.17
N GLU A 111 13.74 -17.22 2.29
CA GLU A 111 13.21 -18.17 3.28
C GLU A 111 11.84 -17.77 3.78
N ARG A 112 11.65 -16.48 4.12
CA ARG A 112 10.34 -15.94 4.53
C ARG A 112 9.25 -16.13 3.49
N LEU A 113 9.61 -16.14 2.21
CA LEU A 113 8.67 -16.34 1.11
C LEU A 113 8.49 -17.82 0.73
N GLY A 114 9.12 -18.75 1.45
CA GLY A 114 9.13 -20.18 1.15
C GLY A 114 9.94 -20.53 -0.10
N LEU A 115 10.94 -19.71 -0.45
CA LEU A 115 11.77 -19.89 -1.66
C LEU A 115 13.26 -20.02 -1.33
N GLY A 116 14.01 -20.68 -2.21
CA GLY A 116 15.48 -20.57 -2.21
C GLY A 116 15.96 -19.26 -2.83
N GLU A 117 17.12 -18.74 -2.38
CA GLU A 117 17.71 -17.48 -2.83
C GLU A 117 17.86 -17.42 -4.38
N ARG A 118 18.34 -18.50 -4.99
CA ARG A 118 18.52 -18.59 -6.46
C ARG A 118 17.20 -18.40 -7.21
N GLN A 119 16.11 -18.98 -6.70
CA GLN A 119 14.78 -18.84 -7.28
C GLN A 119 14.27 -17.41 -7.13
N LEU A 120 14.44 -16.80 -5.96
CA LEU A 120 14.06 -15.41 -5.73
C LEU A 120 14.80 -14.46 -6.69
N ARG A 121 16.12 -14.61 -6.83
CA ARG A 121 16.94 -13.83 -7.78
C ARG A 121 16.48 -14.02 -9.22
N ARG A 122 16.18 -15.26 -9.64
CA ARG A 122 15.67 -15.56 -10.99
C ARG A 122 14.32 -14.87 -11.24
N LEU A 123 13.39 -14.93 -10.28
CA LEU A 123 12.10 -14.26 -10.38
C LEU A 123 12.27 -12.73 -10.46
N PHE A 124 13.12 -12.15 -9.62
CA PHE A 124 13.45 -10.73 -9.68
C PHE A 124 14.04 -10.33 -11.04
N LYS A 125 14.98 -11.11 -11.58
CA LYS A 125 15.55 -10.83 -12.91
C LYS A 125 14.49 -10.96 -14.02
N GLN A 126 13.63 -11.97 -13.93
CA GLN A 126 12.57 -12.23 -14.92
C GLN A 126 11.48 -11.16 -14.93
N HIS A 127 11.09 -10.66 -13.75
CA HIS A 127 9.95 -9.76 -13.59
C HIS A 127 10.34 -8.28 -13.47
N LEU A 128 11.46 -7.97 -12.82
CA LEU A 128 11.92 -6.60 -12.60
C LEU A 128 13.14 -6.24 -13.44
N GLY A 129 13.85 -7.21 -14.03
CA GLY A 129 15.10 -6.98 -14.75
C GLY A 129 16.30 -6.68 -13.85
N ALA A 130 16.12 -6.72 -12.52
CA ALA A 130 17.12 -6.36 -11.52
C ALA A 130 17.13 -7.34 -10.35
N SER A 131 18.24 -7.40 -9.60
CA SER A 131 18.36 -8.21 -8.39
C SER A 131 17.61 -7.62 -7.18
N PRO A 132 17.25 -8.41 -6.15
CA PRO A 132 16.62 -7.90 -4.93
C PRO A 132 17.41 -6.77 -4.26
N ILE A 133 18.73 -6.90 -4.19
CA ILE A 133 19.63 -5.89 -3.61
C ILE A 133 19.59 -4.60 -4.42
N ALA A 134 19.65 -4.68 -5.76
CA ALA A 134 19.60 -3.49 -6.61
C ALA A 134 18.24 -2.79 -6.52
N VAL A 135 17.15 -3.54 -6.38
CA VAL A 135 15.82 -2.96 -6.12
C VAL A 135 15.81 -2.21 -4.79
N ALA A 136 16.28 -2.81 -3.71
CA ALA A 136 16.36 -2.15 -2.40
C ALA A 136 17.24 -0.88 -2.46
N GLN A 137 18.43 -0.97 -3.04
CA GLN A 137 19.34 0.18 -3.20
C GLN A 137 18.71 1.30 -4.05
N THR A 138 18.04 0.95 -5.15
CA THR A 138 17.35 1.92 -6.00
C THR A 138 16.22 2.60 -5.23
N ARG A 139 15.44 1.86 -4.44
CA ARG A 139 14.38 2.45 -3.60
C ARG A 139 14.94 3.43 -2.57
N ARG A 140 16.04 3.12 -1.89
CA ARG A 140 16.70 4.05 -0.95
C ARG A 140 17.12 5.34 -1.64
N VAL A 141 17.77 5.24 -2.80
CA VAL A 141 18.20 6.43 -3.57
C VAL A 141 17.00 7.26 -4.04
N LEU A 142 15.97 6.61 -4.58
CA LEU A 142 14.77 7.30 -5.07
C LEU A 142 13.99 7.95 -3.92
N PHE A 143 13.87 7.29 -2.78
CA PHE A 143 13.21 7.86 -1.60
C PHE A 143 14.00 9.05 -1.03
N ALA A 144 15.33 8.95 -0.92
CA ALA A 144 16.16 10.10 -0.56
C ALA A 144 15.99 11.26 -1.54
N LYS A 145 16.00 10.98 -2.85
CA LYS A 145 15.77 12.00 -3.89
C LYS A 145 14.40 12.64 -3.76
N GLN A 146 13.37 11.87 -3.39
CA GLN A 146 12.03 12.40 -3.12
C GLN A 146 12.07 13.37 -1.93
N LEU A 147 12.65 12.96 -0.80
CA LEU A 147 12.79 13.80 0.39
C LEU A 147 13.56 15.10 0.09
N ILE A 148 14.65 15.04 -0.68
CA ILE A 148 15.44 16.23 -1.06
C ILE A 148 14.61 17.23 -1.87
N HIS A 149 13.73 16.73 -2.73
CA HIS A 149 12.91 17.56 -3.63
C HIS A 149 11.63 18.08 -3.00
N GLU A 150 11.01 17.31 -2.09
CA GLU A 150 9.68 17.61 -1.52
C GLU A 150 9.74 18.19 -0.11
N THR A 151 10.91 18.18 0.53
CA THR A 151 11.05 18.63 1.93
C THR A 151 12.28 19.50 2.12
N ARG A 152 12.31 20.30 3.20
CA ARG A 152 13.50 21.04 3.64
C ARG A 152 14.35 20.29 4.68
N MET A 153 14.00 19.05 4.99
CA MET A 153 14.67 18.17 5.97
C MET A 153 16.22 18.24 5.86
N PRO A 154 16.96 18.35 6.97
CA PRO A 154 18.42 18.31 6.93
C PRO A 154 18.96 17.08 6.19
N MET A 155 20.05 17.21 5.42
CA MET A 155 20.59 16.10 4.62
C MET A 155 20.96 14.87 5.47
N ALA A 156 21.35 15.09 6.72
CA ALA A 156 21.61 14.01 7.68
C ALA A 156 20.34 13.21 8.00
N GLU A 157 19.22 13.89 8.25
CA GLU A 157 17.92 13.26 8.45
C GLU A 157 17.39 12.59 7.17
N VAL A 158 17.62 13.18 6.00
CA VAL A 158 17.29 12.53 4.71
C VAL A 158 18.03 11.22 4.56
N ALA A 159 19.33 11.19 4.83
CA ALA A 159 20.14 9.98 4.78
C ALA A 159 19.60 8.92 5.75
N LEU A 160 19.24 9.35 6.97
CA LEU A 160 18.70 8.51 8.02
C LEU A 160 17.35 7.89 7.63
N ALA A 161 16.42 8.73 7.16
CA ALA A 161 15.09 8.36 6.71
C ALA A 161 15.12 7.39 5.52
N ALA A 162 16.08 7.58 4.62
CA ALA A 162 16.26 6.72 3.46
C ALA A 162 17.05 5.43 3.71
N GLY A 163 17.36 5.13 4.98
CA GLY A 163 18.00 3.87 5.36
C GLY A 163 19.50 3.81 5.03
N PHE A 164 20.17 4.95 4.81
CA PHE A 164 21.63 4.96 4.69
C PHE A 164 22.26 4.75 6.06
N GLY A 165 23.21 3.80 6.14
CA GLY A 165 23.95 3.52 7.39
C GLY A 165 24.87 4.66 7.85
N SER A 166 25.21 5.60 6.96
CA SER A 166 25.95 6.81 7.32
C SER A 166 25.75 7.92 6.29
N VAL A 167 25.92 9.17 6.73
CA VAL A 167 25.91 10.36 5.86
C VAL A 167 27.04 10.30 4.83
N ARG A 168 28.18 9.69 5.16
CA ARG A 168 29.29 9.48 4.22
C ARG A 168 28.86 8.58 3.05
N ARG A 169 28.30 7.40 3.34
CA ARG A 169 27.83 6.46 2.30
C ARG A 169 26.73 7.07 1.44
N PHE A 170 25.86 7.88 2.04
CA PHE A 170 24.85 8.68 1.34
C PHE A 170 25.49 9.63 0.33
N ASN A 171 26.45 10.45 0.75
CA ASN A 171 27.15 11.38 -0.15
C ASN A 171 27.92 10.64 -1.26
N GLU A 172 28.65 9.57 -0.93
CA GLU A 172 29.38 8.75 -1.91
C GLU A 172 28.43 8.19 -2.99
N THR A 173 27.27 7.66 -2.57
CA THR A 173 26.25 7.11 -3.48
C THR A 173 25.70 8.20 -4.42
N PHE A 174 25.39 9.38 -3.88
CA PHE A 174 24.88 10.50 -4.69
C PHE A 174 25.94 11.09 -5.62
N HIS A 175 27.19 11.19 -5.20
CA HIS A 175 28.30 11.59 -6.08
C HIS A 175 28.52 10.59 -7.21
N ALA A 176 28.48 9.29 -6.92
CA ALA A 176 28.63 8.25 -7.94
C ALA A 176 27.50 8.32 -9.00
N LEU A 177 26.25 8.52 -8.58
CA LEU A 177 25.09 8.51 -9.47
C LEU A 177 24.83 9.86 -10.17
N PHE A 178 24.95 10.99 -9.46
CA PHE A 178 24.58 12.31 -9.98
C PHE A 178 25.76 13.20 -10.32
N ARG A 179 26.98 12.77 -10.01
CA ARG A 179 28.23 13.56 -10.17
C ARG A 179 28.18 14.91 -9.45
N ARG A 180 27.41 14.99 -8.37
CA ARG A 180 27.23 16.18 -7.52
C ARG A 180 26.76 15.77 -6.12
N PRO A 181 26.97 16.62 -5.09
CA PRO A 181 26.47 16.34 -3.76
C PRO A 181 24.93 16.38 -3.71
N PRO A 182 24.31 15.66 -2.77
CA PRO A 182 22.85 15.59 -2.62
C PRO A 182 22.19 16.96 -2.35
N SER A 183 22.89 17.87 -1.67
CA SER A 183 22.41 19.23 -1.38
C SER A 183 22.11 20.04 -2.64
N GLU A 184 22.88 19.85 -3.72
CA GLU A 184 22.67 20.52 -5.01
C GLU A 184 21.43 20.03 -5.77
N LEU A 185 20.85 18.89 -5.36
CA LEU A 185 19.61 18.41 -5.95
C LEU A 185 18.39 19.14 -5.38
N ARG A 186 18.51 19.81 -4.24
CA ARG A 186 17.43 20.58 -3.65
C ARG A 186 17.09 21.77 -4.55
N ARG A 187 15.83 21.87 -4.99
CA ARG A 187 15.36 23.03 -5.76
C ARG A 187 15.27 24.25 -4.84
N LYS A 188 15.77 25.41 -5.30
CA LYS A 188 15.66 26.68 -4.58
C LYS A 188 14.20 27.09 -4.35
N THR A 189 13.32 26.77 -5.31
CA THR A 189 11.90 27.12 -5.36
C THR A 189 10.95 26.14 -4.66
N ALA A 190 11.44 25.21 -3.82
CA ALA A 190 10.54 24.41 -3.00
C ALA A 190 9.75 25.36 -2.10
N THR A 191 8.52 25.67 -2.53
CA THR A 191 7.49 26.45 -1.84
C THR A 191 7.33 25.93 -0.43
N ASP A 192 7.07 26.85 0.51
CA ASP A 192 6.99 26.66 1.97
C ASP A 192 6.05 25.52 2.41
N LEU A 193 6.53 24.29 2.29
CA LEU A 193 5.98 23.12 2.96
C LEU A 193 7.13 22.54 3.79
N SER A 194 7.03 22.79 5.10
CA SER A 194 7.89 22.33 6.20
C SER A 194 9.36 22.78 6.21
N ALA A 195 9.59 24.04 6.59
CA ALA A 195 10.87 24.48 7.14
C ALA A 195 10.99 24.29 8.67
N HIS A 196 9.95 23.83 9.37
CA HIS A 196 9.95 23.64 10.82
C HIS A 196 9.52 22.21 11.18
N SER A 197 10.21 21.60 12.15
CA SER A 197 9.95 20.23 12.62
C SER A 197 8.53 20.03 13.18
N GLU A 198 7.83 21.12 13.48
CA GLU A 198 6.44 21.11 13.96
C GLU A 198 5.41 20.82 12.85
N ALA A 199 5.71 21.11 11.58
CA ALA A 199 4.75 21.00 10.47
C ALA A 199 4.72 19.62 9.78
N GLY A 200 5.52 18.66 10.27
CA GLY A 200 5.59 17.31 9.73
C GLY A 200 6.28 17.19 8.36
N VAL A 201 6.43 15.96 7.89
CA VAL A 201 7.03 15.63 6.59
C VAL A 201 5.94 15.37 5.57
N THR A 202 5.83 16.23 4.56
CA THR A 202 4.84 16.11 3.48
C THR A 202 5.46 15.47 2.24
N LEU A 203 4.84 14.42 1.71
CA LEU A 203 5.27 13.69 0.53
C LEU A 203 4.10 13.38 -0.40
N ARG A 204 4.35 13.32 -1.71
CA ARG A 204 3.33 12.95 -2.69
C ARG A 204 3.42 11.48 -3.07
N LEU A 205 2.29 10.78 -3.02
CA LEU A 205 2.12 9.41 -3.47
C LEU A 205 1.34 9.41 -4.78
N ARG A 206 2.04 9.28 -5.92
CA ARG A 206 1.36 9.23 -7.22
C ARG A 206 0.59 7.92 -7.41
N TYR A 207 -0.57 8.04 -8.05
CA TYR A 207 -1.38 6.94 -8.56
C TYR A 207 -1.54 7.05 -10.08
N ARG A 208 -2.05 5.99 -10.72
CA ARG A 208 -2.53 6.07 -12.11
C ARG A 208 -4.01 6.43 -12.09
N PRO A 209 -4.45 7.52 -12.73
CA PRO A 209 -5.87 7.87 -12.80
C PRO A 209 -6.65 6.86 -13.66
N PRO A 210 -7.98 6.74 -13.47
CA PRO A 210 -8.78 7.40 -12.44
C PRO A 210 -8.54 6.88 -11.01
N TYR A 211 -8.97 7.67 -10.02
CA TYR A 211 -8.91 7.32 -8.60
C TYR A 211 -10.19 7.79 -7.90
N ASP A 212 -10.99 6.86 -7.41
CA ASP A 212 -12.25 7.13 -6.71
C ASP A 212 -11.96 7.47 -5.23
N TRP A 213 -11.59 8.73 -5.00
CA TRP A 213 -11.25 9.25 -3.66
C TRP A 213 -12.46 9.24 -2.72
N ALA A 214 -13.64 9.59 -3.24
CA ALA A 214 -14.88 9.61 -2.47
C ALA A 214 -15.22 8.22 -1.93
N ALA A 215 -15.08 7.16 -2.72
CA ALA A 215 -15.31 5.79 -2.26
C ALA A 215 -14.30 5.35 -1.19
N ILE A 216 -13.01 5.71 -1.34
CA ILE A 216 -12.00 5.43 -0.31
C ILE A 216 -12.35 6.14 1.00
N LEU A 217 -12.65 7.44 0.96
CA LEU A 217 -13.00 8.19 2.16
C LEU A 217 -14.29 7.68 2.80
N ALA A 218 -15.33 7.39 2.02
CA ALA A 218 -16.57 6.82 2.55
C ALA A 218 -16.33 5.46 3.24
N TYR A 219 -15.47 4.61 2.65
CA TYR A 219 -15.08 3.34 3.27
C TYR A 219 -14.37 3.55 4.62
N LEU A 220 -13.43 4.49 4.69
CA LEU A 220 -12.64 4.81 5.88
C LEU A 220 -13.51 5.49 6.95
N GLU A 221 -14.33 6.47 6.59
CA GLU A 221 -15.24 7.21 7.47
C GLU A 221 -16.24 6.29 8.16
N ALA A 222 -16.84 5.35 7.41
CA ALA A 222 -17.78 4.38 7.95
C ALA A 222 -17.15 3.46 9.02
N ARG A 223 -15.81 3.32 9.01
CA ARG A 223 -15.05 2.40 9.88
C ARG A 223 -14.09 3.11 10.83
N ALA A 224 -14.06 4.44 10.81
CA ALA A 224 -13.15 5.25 11.62
C ALA A 224 -13.39 5.00 13.11
N ILE A 225 -12.35 4.72 13.88
CA ILE A 225 -12.48 4.60 15.33
C ILE A 225 -12.26 5.97 15.97
N ASP A 226 -13.23 6.43 16.75
CA ASP A 226 -13.16 7.69 17.48
C ASP A 226 -11.89 7.73 18.35
N GLY A 227 -11.13 8.82 18.25
CA GLY A 227 -9.85 8.99 18.94
C GLY A 227 -8.64 8.41 18.21
N VAL A 228 -8.82 7.54 17.21
CA VAL A 228 -7.72 6.93 16.42
C VAL A 228 -7.74 7.42 14.98
N GLU A 229 -8.91 7.61 14.40
CA GLU A 229 -9.10 7.98 13.00
C GLU A 229 -10.16 9.06 12.88
N GLU A 230 -9.97 9.97 11.93
CA GLU A 230 -10.91 11.02 11.59
C GLU A 230 -11.00 11.16 10.08
N VAL A 231 -12.20 11.38 9.57
CA VAL A 231 -12.42 11.86 8.21
C VAL A 231 -13.21 13.16 8.27
N ALA A 232 -12.54 14.28 8.03
CA ALA A 232 -13.12 15.62 8.08
C ALA A 232 -12.56 16.47 6.93
N ASP A 233 -13.37 17.34 6.35
CA ASP A 233 -12.97 18.28 5.29
C ASP A 233 -12.24 17.64 4.08
N ASP A 234 -12.69 16.45 3.67
CA ASP A 234 -12.06 15.65 2.59
C ASP A 234 -10.63 15.16 2.91
N ILE A 235 -10.31 15.06 4.20
CA ILE A 235 -9.01 14.65 4.70
C ILE A 235 -9.18 13.43 5.60
N TYR A 236 -8.36 12.39 5.37
CA TYR A 236 -8.23 11.28 6.31
C TYR A 236 -7.06 11.55 7.26
N ARG A 237 -7.30 11.40 8.56
CA ARG A 237 -6.29 11.51 9.60
C ARG A 237 -6.30 10.26 10.47
N ARG A 238 -5.13 9.89 10.98
CA ARG A 238 -5.03 8.85 12.01
C ARG A 238 -3.86 9.03 12.95
N ALA A 239 -4.02 8.50 14.15
CA ALA A 239 -2.93 8.20 15.06
C ALA A 239 -2.18 6.94 14.59
N VAL A 240 -0.87 6.92 14.81
CA VAL A 240 0.01 5.82 14.39
C VAL A 240 1.00 5.49 15.50
N SER A 241 1.35 4.20 15.59
CA SER A 241 2.43 3.70 16.43
C SER A 241 3.45 2.94 15.58
N HIS A 242 4.73 3.13 15.88
CA HIS A 242 5.85 2.41 15.29
C HIS A 242 7.00 2.36 16.29
N ASP A 243 7.49 1.15 16.60
CA ASP A 243 8.57 0.89 17.56
C ASP A 243 8.40 1.62 18.91
N GLY A 244 7.18 1.62 19.44
CA GLY A 244 6.82 2.22 20.73
C GLY A 244 6.77 3.76 20.75
N GLN A 245 6.91 4.40 19.59
CA GLN A 245 6.73 5.84 19.43
C GLN A 245 5.43 6.14 18.71
N HIS A 246 4.86 7.32 18.98
CA HIS A 246 3.59 7.73 18.41
C HIS A 246 3.70 8.94 17.52
N GLY A 247 2.69 9.10 16.67
CA GLY A 247 2.54 10.27 15.83
C GLY A 247 1.23 10.23 15.07
N THR A 248 1.14 11.06 14.03
CA THR A 248 -0.07 11.18 13.21
C THR A 248 0.26 11.19 11.73
N VAL A 249 -0.72 10.74 10.93
CA VAL A 249 -0.68 10.80 9.48
C VAL A 249 -1.94 11.49 8.98
N GLU A 250 -1.75 12.39 8.03
CA GLU A 250 -2.80 13.09 7.31
C GLU A 250 -2.67 12.79 5.81
N VAL A 251 -3.79 12.51 5.15
CA VAL A 251 -3.83 12.17 3.72
C VAL A 251 -4.91 13.02 3.02
N ARG A 252 -4.50 13.74 1.97
CA ARG A 252 -5.37 14.54 1.09
C ARG A 252 -5.28 14.07 -0.35
N HIS A 253 -6.36 14.24 -1.12
CA HIS A 253 -6.33 14.07 -2.57
C HIS A 253 -5.72 15.29 -3.25
N ASP A 254 -4.80 15.06 -4.19
CA ASP A 254 -4.17 16.07 -5.04
C ASP A 254 -4.36 15.63 -6.51
N PRO A 255 -5.57 15.84 -7.08
CA PRO A 255 -5.89 15.39 -8.43
C PRO A 255 -5.12 16.15 -9.52
N GLU A 256 -4.70 17.39 -9.27
CA GLU A 256 -3.89 18.18 -10.22
C GLU A 256 -2.54 17.51 -10.54
N HIS A 257 -2.05 16.68 -9.62
CA HIS A 257 -0.76 15.99 -9.76
C HIS A 257 -0.89 14.46 -9.83
N ASP A 258 -2.11 13.93 -9.98
CA ASP A 258 -2.43 12.49 -9.92
C ASP A 258 -1.85 11.83 -8.66
N SER A 259 -2.05 12.46 -7.49
CA SER A 259 -1.38 12.01 -6.26
C SER A 259 -2.23 12.14 -5.00
N LEU A 260 -1.77 11.48 -3.94
CA LEU A 260 -2.18 11.77 -2.57
C LEU A 260 -1.06 12.56 -1.88
N SER A 261 -1.41 13.66 -1.22
CA SER A 261 -0.50 14.40 -0.34
C SER A 261 -0.56 13.78 1.05
N VAL A 262 0.59 13.34 1.57
CA VAL A 262 0.69 12.63 2.85
C VAL A 262 1.61 13.42 3.77
N THR A 263 1.05 13.90 4.88
CA THR A 263 1.80 14.60 5.93
C THR A 263 1.98 13.66 7.12
N ILE A 264 3.23 13.46 7.53
CA ILE A 264 3.59 12.58 8.65
C ILE A 264 4.21 13.41 9.76
N HIS A 265 3.58 13.41 10.92
CA HIS A 265 4.16 13.94 12.16
C HIS A 265 4.60 12.76 12.99
N PHE A 266 5.91 12.50 13.01
CA PHE A 266 6.47 11.37 13.76
C PHE A 266 7.87 11.74 14.29
N PRO A 267 8.19 11.44 15.56
CA PRO A 267 9.43 11.87 16.19
C PRO A 267 10.70 11.24 15.58
N CYS A 268 10.59 10.08 14.94
CA CYS A 268 11.72 9.37 14.32
C CYS A 268 11.58 9.29 12.80
N VAL A 269 12.47 9.99 12.06
CA VAL A 269 12.45 9.99 10.59
C VAL A 269 12.75 8.62 9.96
N ARG A 270 13.37 7.68 10.71
CA ARG A 270 13.57 6.29 10.25
C ARG A 270 12.27 5.53 10.05
N ALA A 271 11.18 5.95 10.70
CA ALA A 271 9.87 5.33 10.58
C ALA A 271 9.14 5.73 9.27
N LEU A 272 9.59 6.80 8.58
CA LEU A 272 8.89 7.34 7.41
C LEU A 272 8.65 6.29 6.30
N PRO A 273 9.64 5.46 5.89
CA PRO A 273 9.39 4.43 4.87
C PRO A 273 8.28 3.45 5.26
N ALA A 274 8.31 2.95 6.50
CA ALA A 274 7.33 1.99 7.00
C ALA A 274 5.92 2.60 7.10
N ILE A 275 5.82 3.84 7.59
CA ILE A 275 4.56 4.57 7.65
C ILE A 275 4.01 4.81 6.24
N LEU A 276 4.84 5.26 5.29
CA LEU A 276 4.41 5.46 3.90
C LEU A 276 4.02 4.15 3.22
N ALA A 277 4.70 3.03 3.51
CA ALA A 277 4.32 1.73 2.99
C ALA A 277 2.92 1.32 3.47
N ARG A 278 2.56 1.61 4.73
CA ARG A 278 1.19 1.44 5.26
C ARG A 278 0.19 2.36 4.58
N VAL A 279 0.53 3.64 4.35
CA VAL A 279 -0.35 4.56 3.60
C VAL A 279 -0.59 4.04 2.18
N ARG A 280 0.47 3.67 1.45
CA ARG A 280 0.35 3.09 0.10
C ARG A 280 -0.56 1.85 0.07
N ARG A 281 -0.50 1.03 1.12
CA ARG A 281 -1.32 -0.18 1.31
C ARG A 281 -2.78 0.15 1.58
N VAL A 282 -3.07 1.06 2.52
CA VAL A 282 -4.43 1.48 2.87
C VAL A 282 -5.14 2.11 1.68
N PHE A 283 -4.43 2.99 0.96
CA PHE A 283 -4.98 3.74 -0.15
C PHE A 283 -4.82 3.05 -1.51
N ASP A 284 -4.11 1.93 -1.59
CA ASP A 284 -3.98 1.14 -2.83
C ASP A 284 -3.52 1.97 -4.05
N VAL A 285 -2.63 2.94 -3.81
CA VAL A 285 -2.18 3.90 -4.83
C VAL A 285 -1.44 3.21 -5.98
N GLY A 286 -0.86 2.03 -5.73
CA GLY A 286 -0.13 1.25 -6.71
C GLY A 286 -1.01 0.51 -7.71
N ALA A 287 -2.30 0.29 -7.44
CA ALA A 287 -3.17 -0.56 -8.25
C ALA A 287 -3.17 -0.16 -9.74
N ASP A 288 -3.10 -1.19 -10.59
CA ASP A 288 -3.27 -1.05 -12.04
C ASP A 288 -4.74 -1.28 -12.41
N ILE A 289 -5.57 -0.30 -12.07
CA ILE A 289 -7.03 -0.34 -12.26
C ILE A 289 -7.43 -0.57 -13.73
N GLU A 290 -6.62 -0.13 -14.70
CA GLU A 290 -6.92 -0.31 -16.12
C GLU A 290 -6.77 -1.78 -16.52
N THR A 291 -5.65 -2.40 -16.14
CA THR A 291 -5.41 -3.83 -16.39
C THR A 291 -6.44 -4.69 -15.65
N ILE A 292 -6.73 -4.34 -14.39
CA ILE A 292 -7.71 -5.05 -13.56
C ILE A 292 -9.11 -4.91 -14.17
N GLY A 293 -9.54 -3.69 -14.46
CA GLY A 293 -10.85 -3.39 -15.04
C GLY A 293 -11.05 -4.08 -16.39
N THR A 294 -10.04 -4.04 -17.27
CA THR A 294 -10.07 -4.75 -18.57
C THR A 294 -10.25 -6.26 -18.39
N HIS A 295 -9.59 -6.85 -17.40
CA HIS A 295 -9.72 -8.28 -17.12
C HIS A 295 -11.10 -8.61 -16.54
N LEU A 296 -11.57 -7.87 -15.53
CA LEU A 296 -12.85 -8.10 -14.89
C LEU A 296 -14.03 -7.85 -15.84
N SER A 297 -13.90 -6.92 -16.79
CA SER A 297 -14.93 -6.62 -17.79
C SER A 297 -15.16 -7.73 -18.83
N ARG A 298 -14.43 -8.86 -18.74
CA ARG A 298 -14.75 -10.08 -19.50
C ARG A 298 -16.02 -10.76 -18.99
N ASP A 299 -16.36 -10.55 -17.72
CA ASP A 299 -17.65 -10.91 -17.15
C ASP A 299 -18.65 -9.76 -17.42
N PRO A 300 -19.77 -10.00 -18.12
CA PRO A 300 -20.70 -8.93 -18.50
C PRO A 300 -21.30 -8.16 -17.32
N PHE A 301 -21.51 -8.81 -16.17
CA PHE A 301 -22.03 -8.15 -14.98
C PHE A 301 -20.97 -7.26 -14.34
N LEU A 302 -19.75 -7.78 -14.17
CA LEU A 302 -18.65 -6.96 -13.66
C LEU A 302 -18.28 -5.82 -14.62
N ALA A 303 -18.42 -5.99 -15.94
CA ALA A 303 -18.19 -4.92 -16.90
C ALA A 303 -19.05 -3.68 -16.61
N GLN A 304 -20.32 -3.89 -16.23
CA GLN A 304 -21.23 -2.81 -15.82
C GLN A 304 -20.74 -2.14 -14.52
N LEU A 305 -20.38 -2.92 -13.50
CA LEU A 305 -19.91 -2.38 -12.22
C LEU A 305 -18.56 -1.65 -12.33
N VAL A 306 -17.66 -2.13 -13.20
CA VAL A 306 -16.38 -1.48 -13.50
C VAL A 306 -16.62 -0.16 -14.24
N ALA A 307 -17.52 -0.13 -15.22
CA ALA A 307 -17.87 1.08 -15.95
C ALA A 307 -18.50 2.15 -15.04
N GLN A 308 -19.29 1.75 -14.04
CA GLN A 308 -19.89 2.67 -13.07
C GLN A 308 -18.85 3.29 -12.11
N ARG A 309 -17.80 2.54 -11.75
CA ARG A 309 -16.77 3.01 -10.81
C ARG A 309 -15.36 2.66 -11.29
N PRO A 310 -14.85 3.28 -12.38
CA PRO A 310 -13.58 2.90 -13.00
C PRO A 310 -12.35 3.23 -12.14
N GLY A 311 -12.48 4.16 -11.19
CA GLY A 311 -11.43 4.55 -10.25
C GLY A 311 -11.44 3.75 -8.94
N LEU A 312 -12.36 2.79 -8.77
CA LEU A 312 -12.53 2.07 -7.52
C LEU A 312 -11.26 1.32 -7.11
N ARG A 313 -10.89 1.46 -5.84
CA ARG A 313 -9.71 0.83 -5.25
C ARG A 313 -10.12 -0.25 -4.28
N ALA A 314 -9.17 -1.10 -3.88
CA ALA A 314 -9.36 -2.03 -2.78
C ALA A 314 -8.68 -1.46 -1.52
N PRO A 315 -9.38 -0.77 -0.60
CA PRO A 315 -8.77 -0.27 0.63
C PRO A 315 -8.02 -1.37 1.39
N GLY A 316 -6.82 -1.07 1.88
CA GLY A 316 -6.04 -1.98 2.73
C GLY A 316 -6.33 -1.84 4.22
N GLY A 317 -5.69 -2.67 5.03
CA GLY A 317 -5.57 -2.50 6.48
C GLY A 317 -4.30 -1.73 6.83
N TRP A 318 -4.36 -0.90 7.88
CA TRP A 318 -3.19 -0.18 8.38
C TRP A 318 -2.15 -1.09 9.03
N ASP A 319 -2.65 -1.97 9.90
CA ASP A 319 -1.89 -2.99 10.59
C ASP A 319 -2.68 -4.32 10.59
N GLY A 320 -1.96 -5.43 10.58
CA GLY A 320 -2.55 -6.76 10.50
C GLY A 320 -3.31 -7.16 11.75
N PHE A 321 -2.74 -6.89 12.92
CA PHE A 321 -3.38 -7.16 14.20
C PHE A 321 -4.61 -6.27 14.37
N GLU A 322 -4.47 -4.97 14.09
CA GLU A 322 -5.59 -4.02 14.13
C GLU A 322 -6.77 -4.49 13.26
N LEU A 323 -6.51 -4.88 12.00
CA LEU A 323 -7.56 -5.34 11.12
C LEU A 323 -8.19 -6.65 11.63
N ALA A 324 -7.39 -7.60 12.09
CA ALA A 324 -7.90 -8.88 12.58
C ALA A 324 -8.79 -8.69 13.82
N VAL A 325 -8.42 -7.80 14.74
CA VAL A 325 -9.26 -7.38 15.86
C VAL A 325 -10.57 -6.77 15.36
N ARG A 326 -10.52 -5.81 14.43
CA ARG A 326 -11.72 -5.20 13.82
C ARG A 326 -12.62 -6.24 13.15
N ALA A 327 -12.03 -7.24 12.49
CA ALA A 327 -12.76 -8.32 11.85
C ALA A 327 -13.49 -9.20 12.86
N ILE A 328 -12.84 -9.56 13.98
CA ILE A 328 -13.46 -10.30 15.09
C ILE A 328 -14.60 -9.48 15.71
N LEU A 329 -14.37 -8.19 16.01
CA LEU A 329 -15.37 -7.30 16.56
C LEU A 329 -16.60 -7.15 15.65
N GLY A 330 -16.38 -7.16 14.33
CA GLY A 330 -17.41 -7.07 13.30
C GLY A 330 -18.15 -8.35 12.96
N GLN A 331 -17.79 -9.50 13.54
CA GLN A 331 -18.48 -10.77 13.28
C GLN A 331 -19.97 -10.66 13.65
N GLN A 332 -20.86 -11.00 12.71
CA GLN A 332 -22.31 -11.09 12.93
C GLN A 332 -22.98 -9.79 13.44
N VAL A 333 -22.35 -8.63 13.25
CA VAL A 333 -22.90 -7.33 13.67
C VAL A 333 -22.80 -6.30 12.55
N THR A 334 -23.50 -5.17 12.69
CA THR A 334 -23.40 -4.06 11.73
C THR A 334 -22.05 -3.35 11.84
N VAL A 335 -21.65 -2.63 10.80
CA VAL A 335 -20.43 -1.80 10.80
C VAL A 335 -20.44 -0.77 11.93
N VAL A 336 -21.60 -0.14 12.20
CA VAL A 336 -21.76 0.83 13.29
C VAL A 336 -21.54 0.17 14.66
N ALA A 337 -22.09 -1.02 14.88
CA ALA A 337 -21.88 -1.77 16.13
C ALA A 337 -20.42 -2.21 16.29
N ALA A 338 -19.78 -2.64 15.21
CA ALA A 338 -18.37 -3.01 15.19
C ALA A 338 -17.46 -1.81 15.53
N ARG A 339 -17.73 -0.63 14.93
CA ARG A 339 -17.03 0.63 15.23
C ARG A 339 -17.16 1.01 16.70
N ARG A 340 -18.37 0.89 17.29
CA ARG A 340 -18.59 1.17 18.71
C ARG A 340 -17.77 0.24 19.62
N LEU A 341 -17.77 -1.07 19.34
CA LEU A 341 -16.97 -2.03 20.10
C LEU A 341 -15.47 -1.73 19.98
N ALA A 342 -15.01 -1.32 18.79
CA ALA A 342 -13.62 -0.95 18.57
C ALA A 342 -13.24 0.31 19.34
N GLY A 343 -14.11 1.32 19.40
CA GLY A 343 -13.93 2.50 20.25
C GLY A 343 -13.87 2.16 21.74
N GLN A 344 -14.71 1.23 22.21
CA GLN A 344 -14.65 0.75 23.59
C GLN A 344 -13.33 0.02 23.90
N LEU A 345 -12.84 -0.82 22.98
CA LEU A 345 -11.54 -1.50 23.14
C LEU A 345 -10.39 -0.48 23.18
N VAL A 346 -10.38 0.52 22.29
CA VAL A 346 -9.37 1.59 22.29
C VAL A 346 -9.44 2.42 23.57
N ALA A 347 -10.63 2.74 24.08
CA ALA A 347 -10.77 3.44 25.35
C ALA A 347 -10.22 2.61 26.53
N LEU A 348 -10.44 1.29 26.50
CA LEU A 348 -9.99 0.35 27.52
C LEU A 348 -8.46 0.17 27.53
N CYS A 349 -7.85 -0.09 26.37
CA CYS A 349 -6.44 -0.49 26.31
C CYS A 349 -5.61 0.16 25.17
N GLY A 350 -6.12 1.18 24.49
CA GLY A 350 -5.32 2.01 23.59
C GLY A 350 -4.34 2.89 24.36
N GLU A 351 -3.24 3.31 23.73
CA GLU A 351 -2.26 4.22 24.35
C GLU A 351 -2.64 5.67 24.07
N THR A 352 -2.60 6.53 25.08
CA THR A 352 -2.94 7.95 24.95
C THR A 352 -1.79 8.71 24.32
N LEU A 353 -2.10 9.53 23.31
CA LEU A 353 -1.13 10.48 22.75
C LEU A 353 -0.85 11.58 23.77
N SER A 354 0.43 11.89 23.98
CA SER A 354 0.84 13.07 24.74
C SER A 354 0.43 14.36 24.03
N ASP A 355 0.42 15.49 24.75
CA ASP A 355 0.08 16.79 24.15
C ASP A 355 0.99 17.18 22.99
N LYS A 356 2.24 16.73 22.98
CA LYS A 356 3.19 16.96 21.88
C LYS A 356 2.88 16.09 20.64
N GLU A 357 2.32 14.90 20.84
CA GLU A 357 1.97 13.97 19.77
C GLU A 357 0.59 14.30 19.16
N ARG A 358 -0.27 14.96 19.95
CA ARG A 358 -1.64 15.33 19.57
C ARG A 358 -1.67 16.60 18.72
N ILE A 359 -1.30 16.44 17.44
CA ILE A 359 -1.39 17.51 16.43
C ILE A 359 -2.85 17.86 16.11
N HIS A 360 -3.74 16.87 16.12
CA HIS A 360 -5.16 17.03 15.83
C HIS A 360 -6.00 16.65 17.05
N ALA A 361 -6.91 17.53 17.46
CA ALA A 361 -7.72 17.35 18.68
C ALA A 361 -8.56 16.05 18.66
N ALA A 362 -9.03 15.63 17.48
CA ALA A 362 -9.80 14.41 17.30
C ALA A 362 -8.99 13.13 17.52
N LEU A 363 -7.66 13.20 17.43
CA LEU A 363 -6.75 12.07 17.63
C LEU A 363 -6.24 12.10 19.06
N SER A 364 -6.66 11.13 19.88
CA SER A 364 -6.28 11.07 21.30
C SER A 364 -5.57 9.79 21.67
N ARG A 365 -5.68 8.72 20.87
CA ARG A 365 -5.15 7.40 21.19
C ARG A 365 -4.62 6.67 19.96
N THR A 366 -3.65 5.78 20.17
CA THR A 366 -3.29 4.76 19.18
C THR A 366 -4.15 3.51 19.38
N PHE A 367 -4.21 2.68 18.34
CA PHE A 367 -4.84 1.37 18.44
C PHE A 367 -4.03 0.45 19.39
N PRO A 368 -4.67 -0.35 20.27
CA PRO A 368 -3.99 -1.22 21.22
C PRO A 368 -3.01 -2.19 20.56
N SER A 369 -1.83 -2.35 21.17
CA SER A 369 -0.87 -3.40 20.79
C SER A 369 -1.36 -4.80 21.20
N PRO A 370 -0.80 -5.90 20.63
CA PRO A 370 -1.09 -7.26 21.09
C PRO A 370 -0.89 -7.45 22.59
N GLU A 371 0.19 -6.90 23.15
CA GLU A 371 0.52 -6.96 24.58
C GLU A 371 -0.60 -6.35 25.43
N ARG A 372 -1.10 -5.18 25.01
CA ARG A 372 -2.16 -4.44 25.71
C ARG A 372 -3.50 -5.16 25.65
N VAL A 373 -3.83 -5.79 24.52
CA VAL A 373 -5.07 -6.58 24.38
C VAL A 373 -5.01 -7.86 25.21
N ALA A 374 -3.86 -8.56 25.20
CA ALA A 374 -3.68 -9.78 25.99
C ALA A 374 -3.77 -9.52 27.50
N ALA A 375 -3.28 -8.37 27.98
CA ALA A 375 -3.31 -8.00 29.39
C ALA A 375 -4.64 -7.35 29.85
N ALA A 376 -5.53 -6.97 28.94
CA ALA A 376 -6.76 -6.25 29.28
C ALA A 376 -7.88 -7.18 29.78
N ASP A 377 -8.66 -6.71 30.76
CA ASP A 377 -9.93 -7.36 31.13
C ASP A 377 -11.03 -7.04 30.11
N LEU A 378 -11.15 -7.92 29.11
CA LEU A 378 -12.15 -7.80 28.05
C LEU A 378 -13.58 -8.07 28.52
N SER A 379 -13.82 -8.52 29.77
CA SER A 379 -15.17 -8.82 30.29
C SER A 379 -16.12 -7.61 30.22
N THR A 380 -15.54 -6.41 30.28
CA THR A 380 -16.22 -5.11 30.18
C THR A 380 -16.77 -4.81 28.77
N LEU A 381 -16.31 -5.52 27.74
CA LEU A 381 -16.82 -5.36 26.38
C LEU A 381 -18.15 -6.11 26.23
N GLY A 382 -19.20 -5.37 25.85
CA GLY A 382 -20.56 -5.86 25.62
C GLY A 382 -20.71 -6.75 24.38
N MET A 383 -20.07 -7.91 24.39
CA MET A 383 -20.10 -8.89 23.30
C MET A 383 -20.11 -10.34 23.82
N PRO A 384 -20.32 -11.36 22.97
CA PRO A 384 -20.31 -12.77 23.41
C PRO A 384 -18.95 -13.22 23.95
N GLY A 385 -18.95 -14.16 24.91
CA GLY A 385 -17.73 -14.70 25.52
C GLY A 385 -16.79 -15.37 24.52
N ALA A 386 -17.33 -16.04 23.50
CA ALA A 386 -16.54 -16.62 22.42
C ALA A 386 -15.73 -15.57 21.64
N ARG A 387 -16.27 -14.35 21.48
CA ARG A 387 -15.58 -13.25 20.78
C ARG A 387 -14.48 -12.64 21.64
N ARG A 388 -14.68 -12.55 22.96
CA ARG A 388 -13.61 -12.17 23.91
C ARG A 388 -12.46 -13.16 23.86
N ALA A 389 -12.77 -14.45 23.94
CA ALA A 389 -11.76 -15.52 23.83
C ALA A 389 -11.01 -15.48 22.49
N ALA A 390 -11.70 -15.13 21.39
CA ALA A 390 -11.05 -14.97 20.08
C ALA A 390 -10.08 -13.78 20.04
N LEU A 391 -10.40 -12.64 20.66
CA LEU A 391 -9.48 -11.51 20.78
C LEU A 391 -8.24 -11.87 21.60
N THR A 392 -8.41 -12.57 22.72
CA THR A 392 -7.29 -13.04 23.54
C THR A 392 -6.41 -14.00 22.76
N ALA A 393 -6.99 -15.01 22.09
CA ALA A 393 -6.23 -15.97 21.28
C ALA A 393 -5.49 -15.29 20.11
N LEU A 394 -6.09 -14.28 19.50
CA LEU A 394 -5.43 -13.48 18.45
C LEU A 394 -4.24 -12.69 19.00
N ALA A 395 -4.39 -12.06 20.15
CA ALA A 395 -3.31 -11.31 20.81
C ALA A 395 -2.15 -12.23 21.18
N GLU A 396 -2.43 -13.38 21.80
CA GLU A 396 -1.44 -14.40 22.12
C GLU A 396 -0.72 -14.92 20.88
N ALA A 397 -1.45 -15.21 19.79
CA ALA A 397 -0.86 -15.65 18.53
C ALA A 397 0.06 -14.59 17.92
N ALA A 398 -0.33 -13.30 17.98
CA ALA A 398 0.50 -12.20 17.47
C ALA A 398 1.76 -11.95 18.32
N LEU A 399 1.71 -12.24 19.62
CA LEU A 399 2.87 -12.19 20.52
C LEU A 399 3.84 -13.34 20.28
N ALA A 400 3.31 -14.55 20.07
CA ALA A 400 4.10 -15.73 19.75
C ALA A 400 4.78 -15.62 18.37
N ASP A 401 4.18 -14.87 17.45
CA ASP A 401 4.61 -14.78 16.06
C ASP A 401 4.49 -13.36 15.51
N ARG A 402 5.59 -12.60 15.58
CA ARG A 402 5.66 -11.20 15.10
C ARG A 402 5.46 -11.06 13.59
N ASP A 403 5.57 -12.15 12.85
CA ASP A 403 5.39 -12.21 11.40
C ASP A 403 4.00 -12.78 11.01
N LEU A 404 3.07 -12.93 11.97
CA LEU A 404 1.74 -13.51 11.75
C LEU A 404 0.98 -12.88 10.57
N PHE A 405 1.06 -11.55 10.46
CA PHE A 405 0.37 -10.77 9.43
C PHE A 405 1.29 -10.29 8.30
N ARG A 406 2.49 -10.87 8.20
CA ARG A 406 3.40 -10.60 7.08
C ARG A 406 3.28 -11.69 6.04
N PRO A 407 3.57 -11.39 4.76
CA PRO A 407 3.62 -12.41 3.73
C PRO A 407 4.59 -13.53 4.11
N PHE A 408 4.06 -14.73 4.32
CA PHE A 408 4.84 -15.96 4.59
C PHE A 408 4.30 -17.11 3.75
N GLY A 409 5.18 -17.95 3.17
CA GLY A 409 4.76 -19.16 2.46
C GLY A 409 3.88 -18.89 1.22
N THR A 410 2.90 -19.74 0.93
CA THR A 410 1.83 -19.52 -0.06
C THR A 410 0.61 -18.82 0.56
N ILE A 411 -0.36 -18.42 -0.26
CA ILE A 411 -1.60 -17.83 0.26
C ILE A 411 -2.43 -18.86 1.03
N GLU A 412 -2.43 -20.11 0.56
CA GLU A 412 -3.08 -21.23 1.23
C GLU A 412 -2.45 -21.50 2.61
N GLU A 413 -1.13 -21.44 2.72
CA GLU A 413 -0.41 -21.53 3.99
C GLU A 413 -0.74 -20.37 4.93
N ALA A 414 -0.79 -19.14 4.40
CA ALA A 414 -1.17 -17.96 5.19
C ALA A 414 -2.61 -18.06 5.72
N ILE A 415 -3.56 -18.50 4.90
CA ILE A 415 -4.96 -18.72 5.31
C ILE A 415 -5.03 -19.83 6.37
N THR A 416 -4.32 -20.95 6.17
CA THR A 416 -4.28 -22.06 7.12
C THR A 416 -3.72 -21.63 8.47
N ARG A 417 -2.63 -20.83 8.47
CA ARG A 417 -2.02 -20.26 9.68
C ARG A 417 -2.97 -19.30 10.41
N LEU A 418 -3.74 -18.48 9.70
CA LEU A 418 -4.73 -17.60 10.33
C LEU A 418 -5.89 -18.40 10.94
N ARG A 419 -6.34 -19.47 10.28
CA ARG A 419 -7.44 -20.33 10.72
C ARG A 419 -7.10 -21.22 11.91
N SER A 420 -5.83 -21.40 12.26
CA SER A 420 -5.44 -22.12 13.47
C SER A 420 -5.76 -21.31 14.74
N ILE A 421 -5.99 -20.00 14.60
CA ILE A 421 -6.36 -19.11 15.71
C ILE A 421 -7.84 -19.31 16.05
N ARG A 422 -8.12 -19.62 17.31
CA ARG A 422 -9.47 -19.82 17.81
C ARG A 422 -10.35 -18.59 17.52
N GLY A 423 -11.47 -18.81 16.82
CA GLY A 423 -12.42 -17.75 16.47
C GLY A 423 -12.16 -17.06 15.12
N ILE A 424 -11.11 -17.45 14.40
CA ILE A 424 -10.85 -17.03 13.01
C ILE A 424 -11.28 -18.14 12.06
N GLY A 425 -12.38 -17.90 11.34
CA GLY A 425 -12.86 -18.78 10.27
C GLY A 425 -12.32 -18.39 8.89
N GLU A 426 -12.69 -19.16 7.87
CA GLU A 426 -12.31 -18.94 6.47
C GLU A 426 -12.59 -17.50 6.00
N TRP A 427 -13.79 -16.97 6.30
CA TRP A 427 -14.16 -15.60 5.94
C TRP A 427 -13.18 -14.57 6.51
N THR A 428 -12.85 -14.65 7.80
CA THR A 428 -11.94 -13.71 8.45
C THR A 428 -10.52 -13.83 7.90
N ALA A 429 -10.05 -15.06 7.65
CA ALA A 429 -8.73 -15.29 7.07
C ALA A 429 -8.61 -14.69 5.64
N GLN A 430 -9.60 -14.94 4.78
CA GLN A 430 -9.68 -14.35 3.44
C GLN A 430 -9.77 -12.82 3.48
N TYR A 431 -10.54 -12.26 4.43
CA TYR A 431 -10.64 -10.82 4.62
C TYR A 431 -9.31 -10.18 5.04
N ILE A 432 -8.58 -10.82 5.96
CA ILE A 432 -7.23 -10.40 6.36
C ILE A 432 -6.25 -10.49 5.18
N ALA A 433 -6.29 -11.59 4.42
CA ALA A 433 -5.46 -11.75 3.23
C ALA A 433 -5.69 -10.63 2.20
N LEU A 434 -6.96 -10.33 1.90
CA LEU A 434 -7.35 -9.28 0.96
C LEU A 434 -6.86 -7.89 1.43
N ARG A 435 -7.14 -7.54 2.69
CA ARG A 435 -6.90 -6.17 3.18
C ARG A 435 -5.46 -5.92 3.65
N VAL A 436 -4.82 -6.87 4.35
CA VAL A 436 -3.50 -6.68 4.98
C VAL A 436 -2.37 -7.27 4.13
N LEU A 437 -2.53 -8.51 3.66
CA LEU A 437 -1.53 -9.17 2.82
C LEU A 437 -1.57 -8.65 1.37
N ARG A 438 -2.62 -7.90 1.02
CA ARG A 438 -2.86 -7.35 -0.33
C ARG A 438 -2.96 -8.44 -1.38
N GLU A 439 -3.52 -9.57 -0.99
CA GLU A 439 -3.70 -10.72 -1.85
C GLU A 439 -4.82 -10.43 -2.83
N THR A 440 -4.43 -10.17 -4.09
CA THR A 440 -5.31 -9.66 -5.13
C THR A 440 -6.36 -10.68 -5.57
N ASP A 441 -6.15 -11.94 -5.18
CA ASP A 441 -7.03 -13.05 -5.48
C ASP A 441 -7.74 -13.62 -4.24
N ALA A 442 -7.54 -13.02 -3.06
CA ALA A 442 -8.29 -13.38 -1.85
C ALA A 442 -9.77 -12.99 -2.01
N PHE A 443 -10.67 -13.86 -1.56
CA PHE A 443 -12.10 -13.72 -1.84
C PHE A 443 -12.97 -14.31 -0.73
N PRO A 444 -13.50 -13.49 0.19
CA PRO A 444 -14.33 -13.95 1.30
C PRO A 444 -15.77 -14.25 0.84
N ALA A 445 -15.97 -15.31 0.05
CA ALA A 445 -17.24 -15.58 -0.66
C ALA A 445 -18.50 -15.73 0.22
N SER A 446 -18.35 -16.02 1.50
CA SER A 446 -19.48 -16.08 2.46
C SER A 446 -19.89 -14.71 3.01
N ASP A 447 -19.24 -13.63 2.58
CA ASP A 447 -19.56 -12.28 2.99
C ASP A 447 -20.96 -11.86 2.52
N ILE A 448 -21.80 -11.42 3.46
CA ILE A 448 -23.20 -11.06 3.15
C ILE A 448 -23.27 -9.89 2.16
N GLY A 449 -22.34 -8.93 2.23
CA GLY A 449 -22.28 -7.81 1.29
C GLY A 449 -21.95 -8.27 -0.12
N LEU A 450 -21.00 -9.19 -0.28
CA LEU A 450 -20.68 -9.79 -1.58
C LEU A 450 -21.86 -10.58 -2.15
N LEU A 451 -22.52 -11.39 -1.33
CA LEU A 451 -23.69 -12.17 -1.74
C LEU A 451 -24.86 -11.26 -2.15
N ARG A 452 -25.08 -10.13 -1.47
CA ARG A 452 -26.09 -9.14 -1.84
C ARG A 452 -25.73 -8.38 -3.12
N GLY A 453 -24.48 -7.95 -3.27
CA GLY A 453 -24.01 -7.31 -4.50
C GLY A 453 -24.12 -8.22 -5.72
N ALA A 454 -23.76 -9.50 -5.57
CA ALA A 454 -23.88 -10.49 -6.64
C ALA A 454 -25.34 -10.84 -7.00
N ALA A 455 -26.29 -10.64 -6.06
CA ALA A 455 -27.70 -10.89 -6.29
C ALA A 455 -28.34 -9.89 -7.28
N ILE A 456 -27.72 -8.73 -7.52
CA ILE A 456 -28.22 -7.73 -8.48
C ILE A 456 -28.31 -8.30 -9.89
N ASP A 457 -27.37 -9.18 -10.24
CA ASP A 457 -27.29 -9.77 -11.57
C ASP A 457 -28.47 -10.70 -11.88
N THR A 458 -28.78 -11.61 -10.94
CA THR A 458 -29.76 -12.70 -11.17
C THR A 458 -31.08 -12.49 -10.45
N GLY A 459 -31.19 -11.44 -9.63
CA GLY A 459 -32.30 -11.22 -8.70
C GLY A 459 -32.32 -12.15 -7.49
N ASN A 460 -31.46 -13.17 -7.45
CA ASN A 460 -31.41 -14.18 -6.40
C ASN A 460 -30.06 -14.17 -5.68
N ARG A 461 -30.09 -14.29 -4.36
CA ARG A 461 -28.85 -14.38 -3.58
C ARG A 461 -28.16 -15.73 -3.83
N PRO A 462 -26.93 -15.76 -4.38
CA PRO A 462 -26.20 -17.01 -4.57
C PRO A 462 -25.82 -17.64 -3.24
N THR A 463 -25.51 -18.94 -3.23
CA THR A 463 -24.78 -19.52 -2.11
C THR A 463 -23.29 -19.14 -2.18
N PRO A 464 -22.51 -19.27 -1.09
CA PRO A 464 -21.07 -19.05 -1.14
C PRO A 464 -20.36 -19.95 -2.17
N ALA A 465 -20.84 -21.17 -2.38
CA ALA A 465 -20.29 -22.11 -3.35
C ALA A 465 -20.55 -21.64 -4.79
N ASP A 466 -21.78 -21.20 -5.08
CA ASP A 466 -22.14 -20.66 -6.41
C ASP A 466 -21.31 -19.41 -6.71
N LEU A 467 -21.13 -18.52 -5.72
CA LEU A 467 -20.34 -17.31 -5.89
C LEU A 467 -18.85 -17.63 -6.13
N LEU A 468 -18.29 -18.65 -5.45
CA LEU A 468 -16.92 -19.10 -5.72
C LEU A 468 -16.75 -19.63 -7.13
N GLN A 469 -17.68 -20.46 -7.61
CA GLN A 469 -17.64 -20.99 -8.97
C GLN A 469 -17.74 -19.85 -10.00
N ARG A 470 -18.64 -18.90 -9.75
CA ARG A 470 -18.78 -17.70 -10.58
C ARG A 470 -17.53 -16.81 -10.57
N ALA A 471 -16.79 -16.78 -9.47
CA ALA A 471 -15.61 -15.95 -9.31
C ALA A 471 -14.35 -16.50 -9.99
N GLU A 472 -14.35 -17.74 -10.46
CA GLU A 472 -13.17 -18.39 -11.05
C GLU A 472 -12.60 -17.63 -12.27
N PRO A 473 -13.42 -17.14 -13.23
CA PRO A 473 -12.94 -16.33 -14.35
C PRO A 473 -12.38 -14.95 -13.94
N TRP A 474 -12.62 -14.48 -12.71
CA TRP A 474 -12.14 -13.19 -12.22
C TRP A 474 -10.70 -13.27 -11.66
N ARG A 475 -10.14 -14.47 -11.56
CA ARG A 475 -8.73 -14.67 -11.17
C ARG A 475 -7.79 -14.03 -12.19
N PRO A 476 -6.76 -13.29 -11.74
CA PRO A 476 -6.19 -13.27 -10.39
C PRO A 476 -6.64 -12.05 -9.54
N TRP A 477 -7.79 -11.44 -9.87
CA TRP A 477 -8.24 -10.14 -9.35
C TRP A 477 -9.54 -10.22 -8.53
N ARG A 478 -9.84 -11.39 -7.94
CA ARG A 478 -11.07 -11.57 -7.16
C ARG A 478 -11.22 -10.56 -6.01
N ALA A 479 -10.14 -10.07 -5.42
CA ALA A 479 -10.18 -9.02 -4.40
C ALA A 479 -10.76 -7.68 -4.90
N TYR A 480 -10.55 -7.36 -6.18
CA TYR A 480 -11.11 -6.17 -6.83
C TYR A 480 -12.54 -6.40 -7.29
N ALA A 481 -12.85 -7.60 -7.80
CA ALA A 481 -14.24 -8.00 -8.05
C ALA A 481 -15.07 -7.88 -6.76
N ALA A 482 -14.53 -8.34 -5.63
CA ALA A 482 -15.15 -8.17 -4.31
C ALA A 482 -15.44 -6.70 -3.98
N GLN A 483 -14.56 -5.75 -4.33
CA GLN A 483 -14.86 -4.32 -4.12
C GLN A 483 -16.03 -3.84 -4.95
N HIS A 484 -16.10 -4.23 -6.23
CA HIS A 484 -17.24 -3.85 -7.08
C HIS A 484 -18.55 -4.44 -6.56
N LEU A 485 -18.54 -5.69 -6.08
CA LEU A 485 -19.71 -6.31 -5.46
C LEU A 485 -20.11 -5.60 -4.15
N TRP A 486 -19.15 -5.26 -3.29
CA TRP A 486 -19.43 -4.47 -2.07
C TRP A 486 -19.98 -3.08 -2.40
N ALA A 487 -19.42 -2.40 -3.39
CA ALA A 487 -19.88 -1.08 -3.83
C ALA A 487 -21.28 -1.13 -4.45
N ALA A 488 -21.65 -2.26 -5.06
CA ALA A 488 -22.98 -2.50 -5.60
C ALA A 488 -23.99 -2.94 -4.54
N ASP A 489 -23.58 -3.32 -3.32
CA ASP A 489 -24.48 -3.85 -2.29
C ASP A 489 -25.62 -2.87 -1.99
N PRO A 490 -26.89 -3.21 -2.29
CA PRO A 490 -28.03 -2.32 -2.08
C PRO A 490 -28.32 -2.07 -0.59
N GLY A 491 -27.75 -2.88 0.30
CA GLY A 491 -27.80 -2.65 1.75
C GLY A 491 -26.83 -1.59 2.25
N MET A 492 -25.92 -1.10 1.40
CA MET A 492 -25.05 0.04 1.70
C MET A 492 -25.81 1.32 1.37
N LYS A 493 -26.14 2.12 2.39
CA LYS A 493 -26.72 3.45 2.15
C LYS A 493 -25.64 4.31 1.46
N PRO A 494 -25.96 4.98 0.35
CA PRO A 494 -25.03 5.94 -0.25
C PRO A 494 -24.65 6.96 0.82
N ASN A 495 -23.36 7.18 1.02
CA ASN A 495 -22.92 8.29 1.88
C ASN A 495 -23.29 9.61 1.18
N ALA A 496 -23.55 10.68 1.93
CA ALA A 496 -23.84 12.01 1.37
C ALA A 496 -22.74 12.47 0.37
N ARG A 497 -21.50 11.99 0.56
CA ARG A 497 -20.35 12.24 -0.33
C ARG A 497 -20.40 11.47 -1.65
N GLU A 498 -20.98 10.26 -1.68
CA GLU A 498 -21.14 9.48 -2.91
C GLU A 498 -22.23 10.08 -3.81
N LEU A 499 -23.23 10.76 -3.23
CA LEU A 499 -24.33 11.40 -3.95
C LEU A 499 -23.94 12.75 -4.58
N GLN A 500 -22.86 13.39 -4.13
CA GLN A 500 -22.40 14.68 -4.64
C GLN A 500 -21.52 14.57 -5.90
N ASN A 501 -21.03 13.37 -6.22
CA ASN A 501 -20.12 13.10 -7.35
C ASN A 501 -20.73 12.17 -8.43
N GLY A 502 -22.03 11.85 -8.32
CA GLY A 502 -22.77 10.98 -9.24
C GLY A 502 -23.35 11.69 -10.44
#